data_AF-A0A820NMI2-F1
#
_entry.id   AF-A0A820NMI2-F1
#
_cell.length_a   1.000
_cell.length_b   1.000
_cell.length_c   1.000
_cell.angle_alpha   90.00
_cell.angle_beta   90.00
_cell.angle_gamma   90.00
#
_symmetry.space_group_name_H-M   'P 1'
#
loop_
_entity.id
_entity.type
_entity.pdbx_description
1 polymer ?
#
loop_
_entity_poly.entity_id
_entity_poly.type
_entity_poly.pdbx_seq_one_letter_code
_entity_poly.pdbx_strand_id
1 'polypeptide(L)'
;IAIDQRGFIGSFYDGYEDNIKGKLGIKMKTQLYDAPKEMKCISINGRTPECQNLLKFVDIDHQQRLSILLDMTRATGIASLINYSQLIDKQTRFFYIYQESYEELDKDRLHQFKKSVIISTCETFATHIITEIIWGIHLLVILQLP
;
A
#
# COMPACT_ATOMS: atom_id res chain seq x y z
N ILE A 1 2.36 0.29 -0.80
CA ILE A 1 1.18 1.13 -1.11
C ILE A 1 -0.09 0.39 -0.67
N ALA A 2 -1.03 1.05 0.01
CA ALA A 2 -2.29 0.42 0.40
C ALA A 2 -3.32 0.43 -0.74
N ILE A 3 -3.96 -0.70 -1.01
CA ILE A 3 -5.04 -0.80 -2.01
C ILE A 3 -6.38 -0.37 -1.37
N ASP A 4 -6.67 -0.82 -0.14
CA ASP A 4 -7.78 -0.29 0.68
C ASP A 4 -7.25 0.73 1.70
N GLN A 5 -7.52 2.02 1.43
CA GLN A 5 -7.06 3.13 2.26
C GLN A 5 -7.83 3.28 3.58
N ARG A 6 -8.84 2.44 3.84
CA ARG A 6 -9.63 2.47 5.08
C ARG A 6 -8.93 1.77 6.25
N GLY A 7 -7.84 1.04 6.00
CA GLY A 7 -7.07 0.36 7.03
C GLY A 7 -6.34 1.33 7.94
N PHE A 8 -6.40 1.07 9.25
CA PHE A 8 -5.59 1.73 10.27
C PHE A 8 -5.06 0.67 11.25
N ILE A 9 -4.15 1.04 12.15
CA ILE A 9 -3.61 0.10 13.14
C ILE A 9 -4.76 -0.43 14.02
N GLY A 10 -4.85 -1.75 14.13
CA GLY A 10 -5.95 -2.46 14.77
C GLY A 10 -7.14 -2.77 13.85
N SER A 11 -7.07 -2.46 12.56
CA SER A 11 -8.02 -2.96 11.56
C SER A 11 -7.85 -4.47 11.35
N PHE A 12 -8.98 -5.15 11.12
CA PHE A 12 -9.03 -6.53 10.69
C PHE A 12 -8.99 -6.59 9.17
N TYR A 13 -8.07 -7.38 8.63
CA TYR A 13 -7.84 -7.52 7.20
C TYR A 13 -8.03 -8.97 6.76
N ASP A 14 -8.73 -9.15 5.65
CA ASP A 14 -8.87 -10.45 4.98
C ASP A 14 -8.00 -10.48 3.72
N GLY A 15 -6.90 -11.22 3.79
CA GLY A 15 -5.99 -11.40 2.67
C GLY A 15 -6.54 -12.24 1.51
N TYR A 16 -7.67 -12.93 1.68
CA TYR A 16 -8.30 -13.65 0.55
C TYR A 16 -9.11 -12.73 -0.35
N GLU A 17 -9.72 -11.69 0.21
CA GLU A 17 -10.53 -10.71 -0.52
C GLU A 17 -9.83 -9.35 -0.67
N ASP A 18 -8.65 -9.19 -0.07
CA ASP A 18 -7.85 -7.95 -0.03
C ASP A 18 -8.67 -6.75 0.48
N ASN A 19 -9.39 -6.95 1.59
CA ASN A 19 -10.30 -5.95 2.16
C ASN A 19 -10.26 -5.83 3.68
N ILE A 20 -10.71 -4.67 4.18
CA ILE A 20 -10.85 -4.40 5.61
C ILE A 20 -12.24 -4.86 6.08
N LYS A 21 -12.27 -5.79 7.04
CA LYS A 21 -13.50 -6.38 7.59
C LYS A 21 -14.02 -5.66 8.83
N GLY A 22 -13.17 -4.88 9.50
CA GLY A 22 -13.55 -4.20 10.74
C GLY A 22 -12.36 -3.65 11.51
N LYS A 23 -12.57 -3.42 12.80
CA LYS A 23 -11.55 -2.87 13.70
C LYS A 23 -11.69 -3.38 15.12
N LEU A 24 -10.57 -3.42 15.84
CA LEU A 24 -10.60 -3.56 17.28
C LEU A 24 -11.35 -2.38 17.90
N GLY A 25 -12.35 -2.69 18.73
CA GLY A 25 -13.13 -1.69 19.50
C GLY A 25 -12.36 -1.03 20.64
N ILE A 26 -11.03 -1.09 20.63
CA ILE A 26 -10.16 -0.64 21.71
C ILE A 26 -9.17 0.38 21.15
N LYS A 27 -8.97 1.49 21.87
CA LYS A 27 -7.95 2.47 21.51
C LYS A 27 -6.56 1.87 21.70
N MET A 28 -5.87 1.65 20.59
CA MET A 28 -4.47 1.26 20.58
C MET A 28 -3.58 2.49 20.71
N LYS A 29 -2.51 2.37 21.48
CA LYS A 29 -1.44 3.37 21.47
C LYS A 29 -0.48 3.02 20.35
N THR A 30 -0.19 4.00 19.52
CA THR A 30 0.74 3.86 18.41
C THR A 30 1.99 4.70 18.68
N GLN A 31 3.10 4.26 18.10
CA GLN A 31 4.33 5.02 18.06
C GLN A 31 4.54 5.46 16.63
N LEU A 32 4.56 6.77 16.42
CA LEU A 32 4.93 7.36 15.13
C LEU A 32 6.45 7.47 15.10
N TYR A 33 7.07 6.81 14.15
CA TYR A 33 8.47 6.99 13.85
C TYR A 33 8.59 8.06 12.79
N ASP A 34 9.33 9.12 13.11
CA ASP A 34 9.64 10.16 12.15
C ASP A 34 10.30 9.53 10.93
N ALA A 35 9.72 9.81 9.77
CA ALA A 35 10.29 9.48 8.47
C ALA A 35 11.73 10.02 8.36
N PRO A 36 12.60 9.39 7.55
CA PRO A 36 13.65 10.16 6.91
C PRO A 36 12.99 11.35 6.20
N LYS A 37 13.45 12.58 6.51
CA LYS A 37 12.92 13.83 5.91
C LYS A 37 13.16 13.93 4.40
N GLU A 38 13.74 12.91 3.79
CA GLU A 38 14.23 12.92 2.43
C GLU A 38 13.18 12.36 1.47
N MET A 39 12.75 13.22 0.55
CA MET A 39 11.99 12.83 -0.62
C MET A 39 12.88 11.99 -1.54
N LYS A 40 12.38 10.83 -1.94
CA LYS A 40 13.06 9.94 -2.89
C LYS A 40 12.53 10.18 -4.29
N CYS A 41 13.41 10.10 -5.30
CA CYS A 41 13.05 10.21 -6.71
C CYS A 41 13.79 9.13 -7.50
N ILE A 42 13.05 8.34 -8.27
CA ILE A 42 13.55 7.32 -9.19
C ILE A 42 13.15 7.73 -10.60
N SER A 43 14.12 7.83 -11.50
CA SER A 43 13.90 8.16 -12.90
C SER A 43 14.24 6.98 -13.80
N ILE A 44 13.34 6.62 -14.71
CA ILE A 44 13.60 5.61 -15.73
C ILE A 44 13.17 6.09 -17.13
N ASN A 45 13.93 5.63 -18.13
CA ASN A 45 13.59 5.84 -19.53
C ASN A 45 12.57 4.80 -19.98
N GLY A 46 11.69 5.15 -20.92
CA GLY A 46 10.81 4.18 -21.55
C GLY A 46 11.58 3.11 -22.32
N ARG A 47 10.89 1.99 -22.60
CA ARG A 47 11.44 0.73 -23.16
C ARG A 47 12.46 -0.02 -22.28
N THR A 48 12.64 0.34 -21.03
CA THR A 48 13.37 -0.53 -20.10
C THR A 48 12.46 -1.69 -19.63
N PRO A 49 13.02 -2.83 -19.19
CA PRO A 49 12.23 -3.93 -18.63
C PRO A 49 11.36 -3.48 -17.45
N GLU A 50 11.82 -2.52 -16.66
CA GLU A 50 11.10 -1.96 -15.51
C GLU A 50 9.82 -1.21 -15.94
N CYS A 51 9.82 -0.59 -17.13
CA CYS A 51 8.65 0.09 -17.68
C CYS A 51 7.55 -0.85 -18.18
N GLN A 52 7.83 -2.15 -18.35
CA GLN A 52 6.82 -3.11 -18.83
C GLN A 52 5.74 -3.38 -17.78
N ASN A 53 6.03 -3.14 -16.50
CA ASN A 53 5.08 -3.29 -15.41
C ASN A 53 5.15 -2.07 -14.50
N LEU A 54 4.34 -1.04 -14.81
CA LEU A 54 4.32 0.21 -14.06
C LEU A 54 3.94 0.02 -12.59
N LEU A 55 3.09 -0.96 -12.27
CA LEU A 55 2.75 -1.28 -10.88
C LEU A 55 3.96 -1.83 -10.12
N LYS A 56 4.79 -2.64 -10.78
CA LYS A 56 6.06 -3.13 -10.20
C LYS A 56 7.05 -1.99 -10.02
N PHE A 57 7.12 -1.07 -10.99
CA PHE A 57 8.03 0.07 -10.94
C PHE A 57 7.77 0.97 -9.72
N VAL A 58 6.50 1.19 -9.37
CA VAL A 58 6.11 2.00 -8.19
C VAL A 58 6.06 1.18 -6.88
N ASP A 59 6.68 0.00 -6.88
CA ASP A 59 6.82 -0.88 -5.71
C ASP A 59 5.48 -1.37 -5.11
N ILE A 60 4.50 -1.65 -5.97
CA ILE A 60 3.32 -2.42 -5.54
C ILE A 60 3.70 -3.90 -5.50
N ASP A 61 3.48 -4.51 -4.33
CA ASP A 61 3.82 -5.91 -4.09
C ASP A 61 3.17 -6.86 -5.10
N HIS A 62 3.79 -8.03 -5.32
CA HIS A 62 3.25 -9.03 -6.23
C HIS A 62 1.80 -9.45 -5.91
N GLN A 63 1.48 -9.73 -4.65
CA GLN A 63 0.14 -10.17 -4.25
C GLN A 63 -0.88 -9.06 -4.47
N GLN A 64 -0.53 -7.83 -4.11
CA GLN A 64 -1.32 -6.62 -4.35
C GLN A 64 -1.58 -6.39 -5.85
N ARG A 65 -0.56 -6.57 -6.70
CA ARG A 65 -0.73 -6.49 -8.16
C ARG A 65 -1.73 -7.52 -8.67
N LEU A 66 -1.71 -8.74 -8.12
CA LEU A 66 -2.67 -9.77 -8.49
C LEU A 66 -4.11 -9.38 -8.08
N SER A 67 -4.30 -8.87 -6.86
CA SER A 67 -5.61 -8.37 -6.41
C SER A 67 -6.16 -7.27 -7.31
N ILE A 68 -5.31 -6.33 -7.74
CA ILE A 68 -5.66 -5.27 -8.68
C ILE A 68 -6.07 -5.85 -10.04
N LEU A 69 -5.29 -6.81 -10.56
CA LEU A 69 -5.56 -7.45 -11.85
C LEU A 69 -6.86 -8.27 -11.86
N LEU A 70 -7.21 -8.87 -10.72
CA LEU A 70 -8.43 -9.64 -10.53
C LEU A 70 -9.65 -8.78 -10.17
N ASP A 71 -9.49 -7.45 -10.13
CA ASP A 71 -10.53 -6.47 -9.73
C ASP A 71 -11.17 -6.78 -8.36
N MET A 72 -10.37 -7.34 -7.44
CA MET A 72 -10.82 -7.64 -6.07
C MET A 72 -11.05 -6.36 -5.26
N THR A 73 -10.21 -5.35 -5.52
CA THR A 73 -10.39 -4.00 -5.01
C THR A 73 -10.14 -3.00 -6.12
N ARG A 74 -10.97 -1.95 -6.14
CA ARG A 74 -10.91 -0.87 -7.12
C ARG A 74 -9.54 -0.18 -7.08
N ALA A 75 -8.84 -0.21 -8.22
CA ALA A 75 -7.59 0.53 -8.40
C ALA A 75 -7.84 2.05 -8.33
N THR A 76 -7.21 2.73 -7.37
CA THR A 76 -7.28 4.18 -7.18
C THR A 76 -5.88 4.77 -6.95
N GLY A 77 -5.73 6.08 -7.10
CA GLY A 77 -4.43 6.76 -6.92
C GLY A 77 -3.35 6.17 -7.82
N ILE A 78 -2.16 5.90 -7.29
CA ILE A 78 -1.05 5.34 -8.07
C ILE A 78 -1.33 3.92 -8.60
N ALA A 79 -2.25 3.16 -8.00
CA ALA A 79 -2.64 1.85 -8.52
C ALA A 79 -3.43 1.94 -9.83
N SER A 80 -3.99 3.11 -10.17
CA SER A 80 -4.71 3.30 -11.44
C SER A 80 -3.80 3.22 -12.67
N LEU A 81 -2.48 3.11 -12.48
CA LEU A 81 -1.52 2.85 -13.55
C LEU A 81 -1.78 1.54 -14.30
N ILE A 82 -2.55 0.61 -13.73
CA ILE A 82 -3.04 -0.56 -14.46
C ILE A 82 -3.83 -0.18 -15.73
N ASN A 83 -4.46 0.99 -15.71
CA ASN A 83 -5.26 1.52 -16.82
C ASN A 83 -4.45 2.46 -17.74
N TYR A 84 -3.14 2.56 -17.56
CA TYR A 84 -2.30 3.39 -18.42
C TYR A 84 -2.19 2.74 -19.81
N SER A 85 -2.86 3.36 -20.79
CA SER A 85 -3.01 2.81 -22.15
C SER A 85 -2.11 3.47 -23.20
N GLN A 86 -1.39 4.53 -22.84
CA GLN A 86 -0.53 5.22 -23.81
C GLN A 86 0.71 4.39 -24.15
N LEU A 87 1.17 4.53 -25.39
CA LEU A 87 2.38 3.85 -25.85
C LEU A 87 3.59 4.33 -25.04
N ILE A 88 4.36 3.37 -24.51
CA ILE A 88 5.65 3.64 -23.87
C ILE A 88 6.74 3.39 -24.90
N ASP A 89 7.41 4.47 -25.33
CA ASP A 89 8.48 4.41 -26.31
C ASP A 89 9.82 4.92 -25.72
N LYS A 90 10.81 5.13 -26.57
CA LYS A 90 12.14 5.60 -26.15
C LYS A 90 12.15 7.08 -25.72
N GLN A 91 11.10 7.84 -26.03
CA GLN A 91 10.93 9.24 -25.66
C GLN A 91 10.12 9.41 -24.38
N THR A 92 9.41 8.37 -23.93
CA THR A 92 8.74 8.39 -22.62
C THR A 92 9.77 8.41 -21.47
N ARG A 93 9.50 9.21 -20.44
CA ARG A 93 10.28 9.31 -19.20
C ARG A 93 9.35 9.18 -18.01
N PHE A 94 9.77 8.41 -17.01
CA PHE A 94 9.03 8.23 -15.77
C PHE A 94 9.83 8.78 -14.60
N PHE A 95 9.19 9.59 -13.76
CA PHE A 95 9.75 10.10 -12.52
C PHE A 95 8.83 9.67 -11.37
N TYR A 96 9.29 8.71 -10.58
CA TYR A 96 8.58 8.25 -9.41
C TYR A 96 9.15 8.91 -8.15
N ILE A 97 8.33 9.75 -7.53
CA ILE A 97 8.69 10.55 -6.38
C ILE A 97 7.84 10.08 -5.20
N TYR A 98 8.48 9.82 -4.06
CA TYR A 98 7.74 9.39 -2.88
C TYR A 98 8.40 9.83 -1.58
N GLN A 99 7.56 9.94 -0.55
CA GLN A 99 7.95 10.23 0.81
C GLN A 99 7.04 9.45 1.76
N GLU A 100 7.63 8.77 2.73
CA GLU A 100 6.95 7.81 3.59
C GLU A 100 7.38 7.97 5.04
N SER A 101 6.45 7.73 5.97
CA SER A 101 6.61 7.71 7.42
C SER A 101 5.99 6.42 7.98
N TYR A 102 6.47 5.99 9.15
CA TYR A 102 6.09 4.70 9.72
C TYR A 102 5.33 4.91 11.02
N GLU A 103 4.22 4.21 11.17
CA GLU A 103 3.46 4.11 12.41
C GLU A 103 3.36 2.63 12.79
N GLU A 104 3.72 2.28 14.01
CA GLU A 104 3.56 0.92 14.52
C GLU A 104 2.84 0.87 15.86
N LEU A 105 2.21 -0.27 16.12
CA LEU A 105 1.63 -0.61 17.41
C LEU A 105 2.74 -0.77 18.45
N ASP A 106 2.53 -0.19 19.62
CA ASP A 106 3.41 -0.40 20.79
C ASP A 106 3.44 -1.88 21.19
N LYS A 107 4.57 -2.55 20.91
CA LYS A 107 4.79 -4.00 21.05
C LYS A 107 4.67 -4.47 22.51
N ASP A 108 4.97 -3.61 23.48
CA ASP A 108 4.86 -3.95 24.91
C ASP A 108 3.40 -4.17 25.36
N ARG A 109 2.44 -3.69 24.57
CA ARG A 109 1.01 -3.82 24.87
C ARG A 109 0.29 -4.89 24.06
N LEU A 110 0.96 -5.50 23.08
CA LEU A 110 0.38 -6.52 22.20
C LEU A 110 -0.15 -7.73 22.99
N HIS A 111 0.50 -8.09 24.09
CA HIS A 111 0.06 -9.14 25.01
C HIS A 111 -1.30 -8.85 25.69
N GLN A 112 -1.64 -7.58 25.91
CA GLN A 112 -2.88 -7.18 26.57
C GLN A 112 -4.11 -7.36 25.69
N PHE A 113 -3.93 -7.44 24.36
CA PHE A 113 -5.03 -7.47 23.40
C PHE A 113 -5.36 -8.87 22.88
N LYS A 114 -4.58 -9.90 23.22
CA LYS A 114 -4.76 -11.28 22.69
C LYS A 114 -6.20 -11.81 22.82
N LYS A 115 -6.85 -11.60 23.96
CA LYS A 115 -8.24 -12.08 24.18
C LYS A 115 -9.25 -11.34 23.30
N SER A 116 -9.17 -10.01 23.24
CA SER A 116 -10.07 -9.19 22.43
C SER A 116 -9.87 -9.42 20.93
N VAL A 117 -8.63 -9.66 20.51
CA VAL A 117 -8.27 -10.06 19.16
C VAL A 117 -8.98 -11.35 18.76
N ILE A 118 -8.82 -12.43 19.55
CA ILE A 118 -9.37 -13.76 19.20
C ILE A 118 -10.89 -13.71 19.02
N ILE A 119 -11.59 -13.02 19.93
CA ILE A 119 -13.06 -12.91 19.87
C ILE A 119 -13.49 -12.19 18.60
N SER A 120 -12.91 -11.03 18.31
CA SER A 120 -13.31 -10.21 17.16
C SER A 120 -12.85 -10.77 15.80
N THR A 121 -11.75 -11.53 15.74
CA THR A 121 -11.34 -12.22 14.50
C THR A 121 -12.28 -13.37 14.14
N CYS A 122 -12.82 -14.10 15.12
CA CYS A 122 -13.80 -15.15 14.88
C CYS A 122 -15.13 -14.62 14.31
N GLU A 123 -15.48 -13.37 14.61
CA GLU A 123 -16.72 -12.73 14.14
C GLU A 123 -16.59 -12.11 12.75
N THR A 124 -15.37 -11.80 12.31
CA THR A 124 -15.12 -11.01 11.09
C THR A 124 -14.53 -11.82 9.93
N PHE A 125 -14.21 -13.10 10.13
CA PHE A 125 -13.49 -13.96 9.17
C PHE A 125 -12.16 -13.35 8.68
N ALA A 126 -11.59 -12.40 9.42
CA ALA A 126 -10.33 -11.78 9.07
C ALA A 126 -9.16 -12.74 9.28
N THR A 127 -8.18 -12.68 8.39
CA THR A 127 -6.97 -13.50 8.45
C THR A 127 -5.81 -12.79 9.13
N HIS A 128 -5.84 -11.46 9.18
CA HIS A 128 -4.76 -10.62 9.72
C HIS A 128 -5.29 -9.45 10.55
N ILE A 129 -4.40 -8.86 11.34
CA ILE A 129 -4.59 -7.57 12.00
C ILE A 129 -3.47 -6.64 11.54
N ILE A 130 -3.82 -5.40 11.22
CA ILE A 130 -2.83 -4.38 10.89
C ILE A 130 -2.16 -3.90 12.17
N THR A 131 -0.87 -4.16 12.30
CA THR A 131 -0.05 -3.70 13.45
C THR A 131 0.85 -2.53 13.09
N GLU A 132 1.11 -2.32 11.80
CA GLU A 132 2.06 -1.34 11.30
C GLU A 132 1.50 -0.73 10.01
N ILE A 133 1.73 0.57 9.80
CA ILE A 133 1.29 1.32 8.63
C ILE A 133 2.42 2.22 8.14
N ILE A 134 2.53 2.29 6.82
CA ILE A 134 3.38 3.26 6.13
C ILE A 134 2.46 4.34 5.58
N TRP A 135 2.62 5.56 6.07
CA TRP A 135 1.92 6.74 5.56
C TRP A 135 2.83 7.49 4.60
N GLY A 136 2.34 7.78 3.40
CA GLY A 136 3.17 8.46 2.42
C GLY A 136 2.42 9.08 1.26
N ILE A 137 3.14 9.92 0.53
CA ILE A 137 2.70 10.49 -0.73
C ILE A 137 3.53 9.85 -1.83
N HIS A 138 2.86 9.38 -2.87
CA HIS A 138 3.45 8.75 -4.04
C HIS A 138 2.98 9.51 -5.29
N LEU A 139 3.94 9.97 -6.10
CA LEU A 139 3.69 10.72 -7.33
C LEU A 139 4.45 10.06 -8.47
N LEU A 140 3.76 9.72 -9.55
CA LEU A 140 4.38 9.32 -10.80
C LEU A 140 4.13 10.38 -11.87
N VAL A 141 5.20 10.98 -12.37
CA VAL A 141 5.16 11.87 -13.53
C VAL A 141 5.58 11.09 -14.76
N ILE A 142 4.75 11.11 -15.80
CA ILE A 142 5.03 10.49 -17.10
C ILE A 142 5.16 11.61 -18.12
N LEU A 143 6.35 11.77 -18.70
CA LEU A 143 6.65 12.78 -19.70
C LEU A 143 6.91 12.14 -21.05
N GLN A 144 6.28 12.64 -22.10
CA GLN A 144 6.60 12.30 -23.48
C GLN A 144 7.48 13.41 -24.06
N LEU A 145 8.73 13.10 -24.38
CA LEU A 145 9.63 14.04 -25.02
C LEU A 145 9.29 14.19 -26.51
N PRO A 146 9.54 15.38 -27.11
CA PRO A 146 9.38 15.59 -28.55
C PRO A 146 10.33 14.73 -29.40
#